data_AF-A0A6C0KYZ2-F1
#
_entry.id   AF-A0A6C0KYZ2-F1
#
_cell.length_a   1.000
_cell.length_b   1.000
_cell.length_c   1.000
_cell.angle_alpha   90.00
_cell.angle_beta   90.00
_cell.angle_gamma   90.00
#
_symmetry.space_group_name_H-M   'P 1'
#
loop_
_entity.id
_entity.type
_entity.pdbx_description
1 polymer ?
#
loop_
_entity_poly.entity_id
_entity_poly.type
_entity_poly.pdbx_seq_one_letter_code
_entity_poly.pdbx_strand_id
1 'polypeptide(L)'
;MDELSHIKKLANQCKYYEDLYDILWKLNEDNDKKFSQNISIGLFNIACGGFGDIIVCKTFHDYLKEWYPRSKITICTTSPEKYSELGIRGKIVHLRSKTGKDEECVEYGQLKRIPKEKFDIMVVIPIINQSFQINQFKKMIPYANVFNTFTVSEYNGLFPPYTFPIGVGNGNMGILLNDFKLKQQTLMKKPYAVVYIQPSPEWGIHAKYCFQSYLEMIGKNYSKHKHFEIVIPNWILEEMDGNKAFYYTVKKILGKNYKNIDIIYPDKGVFHMMEDETNKTRIVLRGDILPQKRDIFISIMKDSVQDILVTGDQSFTDIISCCRGKRVWYQIAPWKKDFANNLFKHMPNKYFKSFKTSCGTLQSVDTNIDWKNFLKEYDFRIHGKKRFDSILKGREQMMKTPYLKELLNIIEHSRYLETALKKIKQLK
;
A
#
# COMPACT_ATOMS: atom_id res chain seq x y z
N MET A 1 -20.70 -3.63 33.70
CA MET A 1 -19.86 -4.85 33.69
C MET A 1 -18.51 -4.44 34.24
N ASP A 2 -18.02 -5.11 35.30
CA ASP A 2 -16.71 -4.81 35.86
C ASP A 2 -15.61 -5.05 34.80
N GLU A 3 -14.59 -4.19 34.74
CA GLU A 3 -13.55 -4.22 33.69
C GLU A 3 -12.84 -5.57 33.65
N LEU A 4 -12.58 -6.14 34.82
CA LEU A 4 -11.98 -7.46 34.97
C LEU A 4 -12.89 -8.58 34.42
N SER A 5 -14.20 -8.47 34.62
CA SER A 5 -15.16 -9.41 34.03
C SER A 5 -15.19 -9.31 32.50
N HIS A 6 -15.00 -8.10 31.94
CA HIS A 6 -14.90 -7.91 30.49
C HIS A 6 -13.61 -8.52 29.92
N ILE A 7 -12.48 -8.35 30.60
CA ILE A 7 -11.20 -9.00 30.23
C ILE A 7 -11.36 -10.52 30.19
N LYS A 8 -11.96 -11.10 31.24
CA LYS A 8 -12.21 -12.56 31.30
C LYS A 8 -13.12 -13.03 30.17
N LYS A 9 -14.13 -12.24 29.81
CA LYS A 9 -15.01 -12.51 28.66
C LYS A 9 -14.24 -12.49 27.34
N LEU A 10 -13.46 -11.43 27.08
CA LEU A 10 -12.65 -11.31 25.85
C LEU A 10 -11.64 -12.45 25.73
N ALA A 11 -10.97 -12.81 26.82
CA ALA A 11 -10.02 -13.92 26.86
C ALA A 11 -10.70 -15.26 26.50
N ASN A 12 -11.88 -15.55 27.05
CA ASN A 12 -12.60 -16.80 26.74
C ASN A 12 -13.11 -16.88 25.29
N GLN A 13 -13.16 -15.77 24.56
CA GLN A 13 -13.55 -15.73 23.14
C GLN A 13 -12.37 -15.95 22.18
N CYS A 14 -11.13 -15.95 22.70
CA CYS A 14 -9.92 -16.17 21.91
C CYS A 14 -9.87 -17.61 21.40
N LYS A 15 -9.55 -17.77 20.11
CA LYS A 15 -9.36 -19.08 19.46
C LYS A 15 -7.88 -19.44 19.34
N TYR A 16 -7.04 -18.43 19.16
CA TYR A 16 -5.59 -18.56 19.04
C TYR A 16 -4.91 -17.82 20.19
N TYR A 17 -3.64 -18.16 20.47
CA TYR A 17 -2.88 -17.50 21.54
C TYR A 17 -2.72 -16.00 21.27
N GLU A 18 -2.46 -15.66 20.02
CA GLU A 18 -2.23 -14.32 19.52
C GLU A 18 -3.46 -13.41 19.68
N ASP A 19 -4.67 -13.99 19.75
CA ASP A 19 -5.89 -13.21 20.01
C ASP A 19 -5.85 -12.53 21.39
N LEU A 20 -5.07 -13.06 22.34
CA LEU A 20 -4.87 -12.46 23.65
C LEU A 20 -4.14 -11.10 23.57
N TYR A 21 -3.34 -10.89 22.53
CA TYR A 21 -2.59 -9.64 22.32
C TYR A 21 -3.53 -8.46 22.09
N ASP A 22 -4.75 -8.75 21.64
CA ASP A 22 -5.74 -7.74 21.29
C ASP A 22 -6.57 -7.25 22.47
N ILE A 23 -6.57 -7.98 23.59
CA ILE A 23 -7.47 -7.72 24.72
C ILE A 23 -7.38 -6.27 25.17
N LEU A 24 -6.16 -5.71 25.25
CA LEU A 24 -5.95 -4.37 25.77
C LEU A 24 -6.65 -3.29 24.94
N TRP A 25 -6.59 -3.39 23.61
CA TRP A 25 -7.25 -2.41 22.75
C TRP A 25 -8.73 -2.74 22.53
N LYS A 26 -9.13 -4.02 22.50
CA LYS A 26 -10.54 -4.45 22.43
C LYS A 26 -11.35 -3.96 23.63
N LEU A 27 -10.74 -3.93 24.82
CA LEU A 27 -11.35 -3.38 26.03
C LEU A 27 -11.71 -1.90 25.90
N ASN A 28 -11.06 -1.18 24.98
CA ASN A 28 -11.12 0.27 24.83
C ASN A 28 -11.74 0.76 23.51
N GLU A 29 -12.26 -0.13 22.65
CA GLU A 29 -12.77 0.24 21.31
C GLU A 29 -13.92 1.24 21.33
N ASP A 30 -14.80 1.16 22.34
CA ASP A 30 -15.98 2.03 22.49
C ASP A 30 -15.89 2.93 23.73
N ASN A 31 -14.69 3.12 24.26
CA ASN A 31 -14.46 3.93 25.45
C ASN A 31 -14.19 5.40 25.08
N ASP A 32 -15.04 6.33 25.49
CA ASP A 32 -14.87 7.77 25.18
C ASP A 32 -13.85 8.50 26.07
N LYS A 33 -13.16 7.80 26.97
CA LYS A 33 -12.14 8.42 27.83
C LYS A 33 -11.04 9.10 27.00
N LYS A 34 -10.71 10.32 27.42
CA LYS A 34 -9.56 11.07 26.89
C LYS A 34 -8.25 10.39 27.29
N PHE A 35 -7.25 10.51 26.42
CA PHE A 35 -5.89 10.03 26.63
C PHE A 35 -4.88 11.13 26.27
N SER A 36 -3.66 11.00 26.78
CA SER A 36 -2.54 11.89 26.50
C SER A 36 -2.11 11.80 25.05
N GLN A 37 -1.91 12.97 24.44
CA GLN A 37 -1.33 13.11 23.10
C GLN A 37 0.18 13.37 23.15
N ASN A 38 0.79 13.45 24.34
CA ASN A 38 2.23 13.61 24.49
C ASN A 38 2.89 12.24 24.64
N ILE A 39 2.95 11.50 23.53
CA ILE A 39 3.50 10.14 23.49
C ILE A 39 4.67 10.04 22.52
N SER A 40 5.63 9.20 22.85
CA SER A 40 6.76 8.84 22.00
C SER A 40 6.40 7.60 21.18
N ILE A 41 6.30 7.74 19.86
CA ILE A 41 5.94 6.65 18.94
C ILE A 41 7.13 6.31 18.06
N GLY A 42 7.54 5.04 18.05
CA GLY A 42 8.56 4.51 17.14
C GLY A 42 7.92 3.77 15.97
N LEU A 43 8.21 4.19 14.74
CA LEU A 43 7.80 3.50 13.52
C LEU A 43 8.98 2.71 12.99
N PHE A 44 8.88 1.38 12.96
CA PHE A 44 9.96 0.50 12.54
C PHE A 44 9.66 -0.04 11.15
N ASN A 45 10.57 0.19 10.20
CA ASN A 45 10.50 -0.38 8.87
C ASN A 45 11.89 -0.79 8.42
N ILE A 46 12.03 -2.06 8.08
CA ILE A 46 13.23 -2.62 7.45
C ILE A 46 12.94 -2.71 5.96
N ALA A 47 13.57 -1.82 5.19
CA ALA A 47 13.39 -1.77 3.75
C ALA A 47 13.73 -3.13 3.14
N CYS A 48 12.80 -3.67 2.35
CA CYS A 48 12.98 -4.97 1.70
C CYS A 48 12.32 -4.95 0.32
N GLY A 49 13.12 -4.89 -0.75
CA GLY A 49 12.60 -5.01 -2.10
C GLY A 49 11.73 -3.83 -2.53
N GLY A 50 12.36 -2.72 -2.90
CA GLY A 50 11.68 -1.55 -3.48
C GLY A 50 11.20 -0.52 -2.45
N PHE A 51 10.08 0.14 -2.74
CA PHE A 51 9.55 1.28 -1.97
C PHE A 51 8.18 1.01 -1.31
N GLY A 52 7.55 -0.15 -1.54
CA GLY A 52 6.15 -0.38 -1.12
C GLY A 52 5.94 -0.23 0.39
N ASP A 53 6.76 -0.94 1.17
CA ASP A 53 6.80 -0.90 2.63
C ASP A 53 7.20 0.48 3.18
N ILE A 54 8.13 1.16 2.50
CA ILE A 54 8.54 2.53 2.82
C ILE A 54 7.38 3.52 2.64
N ILE A 55 6.61 3.38 1.55
CA ILE A 55 5.44 4.22 1.32
C ILE A 55 4.33 3.92 2.34
N VAL A 56 4.12 2.65 2.72
CA VAL A 56 3.19 2.28 3.80
C VAL A 56 3.62 2.95 5.12
N CYS A 57 4.90 2.83 5.48
CA CYS A 57 5.47 3.45 6.68
C CYS A 57 5.31 4.97 6.67
N LYS A 58 5.67 5.63 5.56
CA LYS A 58 5.50 7.08 5.37
C LYS A 58 4.03 7.48 5.53
N THR A 59 3.12 6.77 4.88
CA THR A 59 1.70 7.14 4.90
C THR A 59 1.14 7.01 6.32
N PHE A 60 1.52 5.94 7.03
CA PHE A 60 1.17 5.77 8.45
C PHE A 60 1.81 6.84 9.35
N HIS A 61 3.06 7.24 9.07
CA HIS A 61 3.71 8.36 9.74
C HIS A 61 2.91 9.66 9.60
N ASP A 62 2.46 9.97 8.39
CA ASP A 62 1.72 11.19 8.09
C ASP A 62 0.36 11.20 8.81
N TYR A 63 -0.32 10.06 8.85
CA TYR A 63 -1.53 9.89 9.65
C TYR A 63 -1.30 10.12 11.14
N LEU A 64 -0.25 9.55 11.73
CA LEU A 64 0.03 9.77 13.15
C LEU A 64 0.35 11.23 13.44
N LYS A 65 1.04 11.93 12.52
CA LYS A 65 1.32 13.37 12.63
C LYS A 65 0.04 14.19 12.61
N GLU A 66 -0.92 13.82 11.77
CA GLU A 66 -2.22 14.47 11.68
C GLU A 66 -3.10 14.18 12.90
N TRP A 67 -3.23 12.90 13.28
CA TRP A 67 -4.10 12.46 14.38
C TRP A 67 -3.58 12.90 15.75
N TYR A 68 -2.25 12.95 15.92
CA TYR A 68 -1.59 13.22 17.19
C TYR A 68 -0.46 14.24 17.02
N PRO A 69 -0.77 15.52 16.74
CA PRO A 69 0.23 16.54 16.40
C PRO A 69 1.23 16.84 17.53
N ARG A 70 0.89 16.52 18.79
CA ARG A 70 1.76 16.67 19.96
C ARG A 70 2.67 15.47 20.22
N SER A 71 2.47 14.36 19.50
CA SER A 71 3.27 13.14 19.66
C SER A 71 4.65 13.29 19.02
N LYS A 72 5.65 12.72 19.67
CA LYS A 72 6.99 12.57 19.10
C LYS A 72 7.05 11.28 18.29
N ILE A 73 6.92 11.40 16.98
CA ILE A 73 6.99 10.27 16.06
C ILE A 73 8.41 10.20 15.50
N THR A 74 9.03 9.02 15.62
CA THR A 74 10.39 8.74 15.15
C THR A 74 10.34 7.56 14.20
N ILE A 75 10.92 7.69 13.01
CA ILE A 75 11.10 6.57 12.08
C ILE A 75 12.42 5.88 12.39
N CYS A 76 12.39 4.56 12.53
CA CYS A 76 13.51 3.68 12.79
C CYS A 76 13.66 2.76 11.58
N THR A 77 14.72 2.93 10.80
CA THR A 77 14.87 2.21 9.52
C THR A 77 16.31 1.90 9.15
N THR A 78 16.51 0.88 8.32
CA THR A 78 17.80 0.56 7.67
C THR A 78 18.11 1.44 6.45
N SER A 79 17.14 2.22 5.94
CA SER A 79 17.30 3.03 4.71
C SER A 79 16.86 4.49 4.90
N PRO A 80 17.53 5.28 5.77
CA PRO A 80 17.13 6.66 6.08
C PRO A 80 17.11 7.60 4.86
N GLU A 81 17.96 7.35 3.87
CA GLU A 81 18.05 8.10 2.61
C GLU A 81 16.75 8.03 1.80
N LYS A 82 16.14 6.84 1.68
CA LYS A 82 14.87 6.66 0.95
C LYS A 82 13.73 7.49 1.54
N TYR A 83 13.70 7.65 2.87
CA TYR A 83 12.72 8.51 3.55
C TYR A 83 13.03 10.00 3.38
N SER A 84 14.31 10.35 3.32
CA SER A 84 14.76 11.72 3.07
C SER A 84 14.36 12.18 1.66
N GLU A 85 14.51 11.31 0.66
CA GLU A 85 14.06 11.54 -0.73
C GLU A 85 12.55 11.73 -0.84
N LEU A 86 11.77 11.06 0.02
CA LEU A 86 10.33 11.24 0.12
C LEU A 86 9.91 12.51 0.88
N GLY A 87 10.89 13.33 1.28
CA GLY A 87 10.67 14.62 1.92
C GLY A 87 10.20 14.54 3.38
N ILE A 88 10.41 13.41 4.06
CA ILE A 88 10.10 13.32 5.49
C ILE A 88 11.06 14.23 6.27
N ARG A 89 10.48 15.23 6.93
CA ARG A 89 11.20 16.15 7.82
C ARG A 89 10.94 15.72 9.26
N GLY A 90 11.92 15.10 9.91
CA GLY A 90 11.76 14.61 11.28
C GLY A 90 12.94 13.80 11.78
N LYS A 91 12.81 13.27 13.00
CA LYS A 91 13.83 12.39 13.59
C LYS A 91 13.75 11.02 12.93
N ILE A 92 14.81 10.66 12.22
CA ILE A 92 15.02 9.31 11.68
C ILE A 92 16.20 8.68 12.42
N VAL A 93 16.01 7.46 12.90
CA VAL A 93 17.04 6.63 13.55
C VAL A 93 17.47 5.57 12.55
N HIS A 94 18.75 5.58 12.19
CA HIS A 94 19.34 4.57 11.33
C HIS A 94 19.60 3.27 12.14
N LEU A 95 18.87 2.21 11.82
CA LEU A 95 19.06 0.86 12.33
C LEU A 95 20.18 0.17 11.56
N ARG A 96 21.29 -0.12 12.25
CA ARG A 96 22.45 -0.75 11.63
C ARG A 96 22.47 -2.25 11.91
N SER A 97 22.87 -3.02 10.90
CA SER A 97 23.17 -4.45 11.08
C SER A 97 24.35 -4.65 12.06
N LYS A 98 24.33 -5.75 12.80
CA LYS A 98 25.45 -6.21 13.62
C LYS A 98 26.70 -6.48 12.78
N THR A 99 26.52 -6.91 11.53
CA THR A 99 27.63 -7.16 10.58
C THR A 99 28.26 -5.86 10.05
N GLY A 100 27.60 -4.72 10.25
CA GLY A 100 28.06 -3.42 9.75
C GLY A 100 27.80 -3.17 8.27
N LYS A 101 27.15 -4.11 7.57
CA LYS A 101 26.70 -3.94 6.18
C LYS A 101 25.26 -3.44 6.17
N ASP A 102 24.99 -2.45 5.32
CA ASP A 102 23.64 -1.94 5.06
C ASP A 102 22.96 -2.91 4.07
N GLU A 103 22.32 -3.93 4.62
CA GLU A 103 21.61 -4.96 3.88
C GLU A 103 20.10 -4.68 3.92
N GLU A 104 19.39 -4.93 2.81
CA GLU A 104 17.94 -4.96 2.80
C GLU A 104 17.41 -6.25 3.47
N CYS A 105 16.16 -6.21 3.94
CA CYS A 105 15.49 -7.39 4.52
C CYS A 105 16.17 -7.99 5.76
N VAL A 106 16.99 -7.23 6.48
CA VAL A 106 17.71 -7.72 7.68
C VAL A 106 16.74 -8.02 8.82
N GLU A 107 16.82 -9.23 9.37
CA GLU A 107 15.99 -9.62 10.51
C GLU A 107 16.26 -8.74 11.75
N TYR A 108 15.22 -8.45 12.53
CA TYR A 108 15.34 -7.64 13.74
C TYR A 108 16.39 -8.17 14.74
N GLY A 109 16.55 -9.50 14.82
CA GLY A 109 17.52 -10.13 15.71
C GLY A 109 18.98 -9.86 15.32
N GLN A 110 19.23 -9.45 14.08
CA GLN A 110 20.54 -9.14 13.50
C GLN A 110 20.87 -7.64 13.56
N LEU A 111 19.93 -6.79 14.00
CA LEU A 111 20.16 -5.35 14.15
C LEU A 111 20.80 -5.01 15.50
N LYS A 112 21.56 -3.92 15.54
CA LYS A 112 22.15 -3.38 16.77
C LYS A 112 21.05 -2.78 17.65
N ARG A 113 21.22 -2.89 18.98
CA ARG A 113 20.31 -2.27 19.96
C ARG A 113 20.25 -0.75 19.76
N ILE A 114 19.08 -0.18 20.04
CA ILE A 114 18.87 1.27 20.09
C ILE A 114 19.09 1.72 21.55
N PRO A 115 20.19 2.42 21.87
CA PRO A 115 20.58 2.62 23.27
C PRO A 115 19.91 3.82 23.95
N LYS A 116 19.31 4.78 23.22
CA LYS A 116 18.91 6.08 23.79
C LYS A 116 17.40 6.35 23.75
N GLU A 117 16.68 5.80 22.79
CA GLU A 117 15.28 6.12 22.55
C GLU A 117 14.34 5.11 23.22
N LYS A 118 13.54 5.58 24.18
CA LYS A 118 12.40 4.83 24.70
C LYS A 118 11.12 5.30 24.00
N PHE A 119 10.37 4.34 23.49
CA PHE A 119 9.08 4.54 22.85
C PHE A 119 7.98 4.05 23.79
N ASP A 120 6.90 4.83 23.85
CA ASP A 120 5.67 4.44 24.56
C ASP A 120 4.89 3.41 23.76
N ILE A 121 4.90 3.58 22.43
CA ILE A 121 4.24 2.72 21.44
C ILE A 121 5.22 2.50 20.29
N MET A 122 5.29 1.27 19.81
CA MET A 122 6.08 0.87 18.67
C MET A 122 5.15 0.27 17.63
N VAL A 123 5.24 0.75 16.40
CA VAL A 123 4.49 0.23 15.26
C VAL A 123 5.51 -0.30 14.27
N VAL A 124 5.31 -1.54 13.86
CA VAL A 124 6.23 -2.29 13.01
C VAL A 124 5.56 -2.53 11.66
N ILE A 125 6.19 -2.04 10.60
CA ILE A 125 5.92 -2.45 9.23
C ILE A 125 6.80 -3.68 8.99
N PRO A 126 6.23 -4.90 8.94
CA PRO A 126 6.98 -6.13 8.87
C PRO A 126 7.74 -6.23 7.55
N ILE A 127 8.81 -7.04 7.57
CA ILE A 127 9.56 -7.40 6.37
C ILE A 127 8.61 -8.16 5.45
N ILE A 128 8.67 -7.84 4.15
CA ILE A 128 7.85 -8.49 3.12
C ILE A 128 7.99 -10.02 3.23
N ASN A 129 6.87 -10.72 3.13
CA ASN A 129 6.77 -12.17 3.21
C ASN A 129 7.23 -12.81 4.52
N GLN A 130 7.24 -12.07 5.63
CA GLN A 130 7.61 -12.60 6.95
C GLN A 130 6.58 -12.22 8.02
N SER A 131 6.31 -13.16 8.93
CA SER A 131 5.54 -12.87 10.14
C SER A 131 6.42 -12.12 11.15
N PHE A 132 5.83 -11.14 11.83
CA PHE A 132 6.55 -10.40 12.86
C PHE A 132 6.80 -11.27 14.10
N GLN A 133 8.05 -11.32 14.54
CA GLN A 133 8.45 -12.07 15.74
C GLN A 133 8.95 -11.12 16.83
N ILE A 134 8.12 -10.92 17.86
CA ILE A 134 8.45 -10.02 18.97
C ILE A 134 9.71 -10.42 19.73
N ASN A 135 10.01 -11.72 19.82
CA ASN A 135 11.23 -12.21 20.48
C ASN A 135 12.51 -11.83 19.72
N GLN A 136 12.46 -11.75 18.38
CA GLN A 136 13.57 -11.22 17.59
C GLN A 136 13.68 -9.71 17.78
N PHE A 137 12.53 -9.01 17.79
CA PHE A 137 12.48 -7.56 18.03
C PHE A 137 13.02 -7.18 19.41
N LYS A 138 12.74 -7.98 20.47
CA LYS A 138 13.28 -7.81 21.83
C LYS A 138 14.81 -7.82 21.90
N LYS A 139 15.50 -8.49 20.97
CA LYS A 139 16.97 -8.45 20.90
C LYS A 139 17.49 -7.03 20.62
N MET A 140 16.73 -6.26 19.84
CA MET A 140 16.99 -4.86 19.52
C MET A 140 16.36 -3.90 20.55
N ILE A 141 15.13 -4.16 20.99
CA ILE A 141 14.35 -3.33 21.93
C ILE A 141 13.88 -4.18 23.13
N PRO A 142 14.69 -4.31 24.20
CA PRO A 142 14.41 -5.27 25.28
C PRO A 142 13.09 -5.09 26.03
N TYR A 143 12.52 -3.88 26.06
CA TYR A 143 11.26 -3.56 26.74
C TYR A 143 10.01 -3.71 25.83
N ALA A 144 10.19 -4.12 24.58
CA ALA A 144 9.08 -4.40 23.67
C ALA A 144 8.25 -5.56 24.21
N ASN A 145 6.93 -5.43 24.16
CA ASN A 145 5.96 -6.44 24.55
C ASN A 145 4.70 -6.31 23.69
N VAL A 146 3.79 -7.28 23.81
CA VAL A 146 2.60 -7.37 22.96
C VAL A 146 1.59 -6.22 23.16
N PHE A 147 1.72 -5.45 24.24
CA PHE A 147 0.85 -4.31 24.57
C PHE A 147 1.46 -2.95 24.24
N ASN A 148 2.72 -2.90 23.80
CA ASN A 148 3.34 -1.67 23.31
C ASN A 148 3.95 -1.80 21.90
N THR A 149 3.84 -2.98 21.26
CA THR A 149 4.39 -3.26 19.94
C THR A 149 3.31 -3.81 19.03
N PHE A 150 3.01 -3.10 17.96
CA PHE A 150 1.89 -3.37 17.06
C PHE A 150 2.37 -3.49 15.63
N THR A 151 1.67 -4.26 14.80
CA THR A 151 2.09 -4.53 13.42
C THR A 151 1.08 -3.98 12.42
N VAL A 152 1.58 -3.48 11.29
CA VAL A 152 0.77 -3.02 10.16
C VAL A 152 1.02 -3.95 9.00
N SER A 153 -0.02 -4.43 8.32
CA SER A 153 0.16 -5.35 7.19
C SER A 153 0.48 -4.62 5.90
N GLU A 154 0.95 -5.35 4.89
CA GLU A 154 0.69 -4.96 3.50
C GLU A 154 -0.80 -5.07 3.16
N TYR A 155 -1.23 -4.54 2.02
CA TYR A 155 -2.59 -4.72 1.51
C TYR A 155 -2.94 -6.21 1.38
N ASN A 156 -3.97 -6.64 2.14
CA ASN A 156 -4.42 -8.02 2.25
C ASN A 156 -3.25 -8.99 2.56
N GLY A 157 -2.38 -8.61 3.50
CA GLY A 157 -1.17 -9.34 3.85
C GLY A 157 -1.40 -10.81 4.21
N LEU A 158 -0.46 -11.67 3.78
CA LEU A 158 -0.56 -13.13 3.91
C LEU A 158 0.09 -13.71 5.18
N PHE A 159 0.76 -12.88 5.98
CA PHE A 159 1.59 -13.30 7.11
C PHE A 159 1.10 -12.71 8.44
N PRO A 160 -0.13 -13.03 8.88
CA PRO A 160 -0.68 -12.58 10.16
C PRO A 160 0.13 -13.12 11.35
N PRO A 161 -0.08 -12.59 12.57
CA PRO A 161 -1.10 -11.61 12.96
C PRO A 161 -0.70 -10.15 12.69
N TYR A 162 -1.70 -9.34 12.36
CA TYR A 162 -1.56 -7.89 12.18
C TYR A 162 -2.49 -7.13 13.13
N THR A 163 -1.96 -6.14 13.84
CA THR A 163 -2.81 -5.21 14.61
C THR A 163 -3.62 -4.31 13.67
N PHE A 164 -2.97 -3.86 12.59
CA PHE A 164 -3.55 -3.02 11.55
C PHE A 164 -3.53 -3.75 10.20
N PRO A 165 -4.47 -4.68 9.94
CA PRO A 165 -4.63 -5.30 8.64
C PRO A 165 -5.15 -4.26 7.63
N ILE A 166 -4.28 -3.79 6.76
CA ILE A 166 -4.61 -2.90 5.63
C ILE A 166 -5.15 -3.77 4.48
N GLY A 167 -6.19 -3.31 3.80
CA GLY A 167 -6.74 -4.03 2.66
C GLY A 167 -8.23 -3.84 2.49
N VAL A 168 -8.83 -4.70 1.68
CA VAL A 168 -10.25 -4.72 1.35
C VAL A 168 -10.85 -6.08 1.69
N GLY A 169 -12.13 -6.09 2.07
CA GLY A 169 -12.86 -7.28 2.47
C GLY A 169 -12.73 -7.59 3.97
N ASN A 170 -13.35 -8.69 4.38
CA ASN A 170 -13.60 -8.99 5.78
C ASN A 170 -12.31 -9.02 6.63
N GLY A 171 -12.35 -8.38 7.80
CA GLY A 171 -11.23 -8.28 8.74
C GLY A 171 -10.19 -7.21 8.43
N ASN A 172 -10.22 -6.56 7.25
CA ASN A 172 -9.33 -5.46 6.92
C ASN A 172 -9.91 -4.10 7.34
N MET A 173 -9.02 -3.13 7.59
CA MET A 173 -9.36 -1.79 8.05
C MET A 173 -9.51 -0.76 6.92
N GLY A 174 -9.37 -1.18 5.67
CA GLY A 174 -9.40 -0.29 4.52
C GLY A 174 -8.02 -0.02 3.92
N ILE A 175 -8.02 0.82 2.88
CA ILE A 175 -6.85 1.19 2.11
C ILE A 175 -6.24 2.49 2.64
N LEU A 176 -4.91 2.61 2.54
CA LEU A 176 -4.24 3.88 2.83
C LEU A 176 -4.50 4.88 1.70
N LEU A 177 -4.93 6.08 2.07
CA LEU A 177 -5.22 7.21 1.20
C LEU A 177 -4.26 8.37 1.52
N ASN A 178 -3.93 9.17 0.52
CA ASN A 178 -2.99 10.27 0.66
C ASN A 178 -3.62 11.59 0.22
N ASP A 179 -3.40 12.65 1.00
CA ASP A 179 -3.82 14.00 0.62
C ASP A 179 -2.69 14.69 -0.14
N PHE A 180 -2.67 14.49 -1.46
CA PHE A 180 -1.62 15.03 -2.31
C PHE A 180 -1.78 16.52 -2.59
N LYS A 181 -0.66 17.26 -2.50
CA LYS A 181 -0.56 18.63 -3.04
C LYS A 181 -0.35 18.57 -4.55
N LEU A 182 -1.46 18.42 -5.27
CA LEU A 182 -1.46 18.19 -6.71
C LEU A 182 -0.97 19.43 -7.48
N LYS A 183 0.02 19.24 -8.35
CA LYS A 183 0.47 20.25 -9.31
C LYS A 183 0.02 19.87 -10.73
N GLN A 184 -0.05 20.86 -11.62
CA GLN A 184 -0.22 20.61 -13.06
C GLN A 184 1.14 20.12 -13.59
N GLN A 185 1.16 18.99 -14.29
CA GLN A 185 2.39 18.53 -14.95
C GLN A 185 2.68 19.39 -16.19
N THR A 186 3.97 19.52 -16.54
CA THR A 186 4.48 20.33 -17.67
C THR A 186 5.26 19.51 -18.70
N LEU A 187 5.30 18.18 -18.56
CA LEU A 187 6.07 17.27 -19.40
C LEU A 187 5.41 17.03 -20.77
N MET A 188 4.08 17.12 -20.85
CA MET A 188 3.35 16.85 -22.09
C MET A 188 1.98 17.51 -22.17
N LYS A 189 1.44 17.65 -23.39
CA LYS A 189 0.15 18.29 -23.64
C LYS A 189 -1.00 17.29 -23.48
N LYS A 190 -2.14 17.76 -22.96
CA LYS A 190 -3.40 17.02 -22.92
C LYS A 190 -4.03 16.97 -24.33
N PRO A 191 -4.80 15.92 -24.68
CA PRO A 191 -5.14 14.74 -23.87
C PRO A 191 -4.15 13.58 -24.04
N TYR A 192 -3.93 12.82 -22.96
CA TYR A 192 -3.09 11.61 -22.98
C TYR A 192 -3.58 10.56 -21.98
N ALA A 193 -3.28 9.28 -22.24
CA ALA A 193 -3.49 8.17 -21.31
C ALA A 193 -2.18 7.77 -20.62
N VAL A 194 -2.30 7.04 -19.50
CA VAL A 194 -1.15 6.58 -18.72
C VAL A 194 -1.26 5.09 -18.49
N VAL A 195 -0.16 4.40 -18.77
CA VAL A 195 0.07 2.99 -18.48
C VAL A 195 1.25 2.89 -17.52
N TYR A 196 1.05 2.22 -16.40
CA TYR A 196 2.09 1.92 -15.42
C TYR A 196 1.91 0.49 -14.89
N ILE A 197 2.32 -0.47 -15.71
CA ILE A 197 2.22 -1.89 -15.40
C ILE A 197 3.60 -2.54 -15.29
N GLN A 198 3.68 -3.65 -14.57
CA GLN A 198 4.92 -4.42 -14.47
C GLN A 198 5.07 -5.41 -15.63
N PRO A 199 6.32 -5.74 -16.01
CA PRO A 199 6.57 -6.82 -16.97
C PRO A 199 6.02 -8.13 -16.40
N SER A 200 5.67 -9.06 -17.29
CA SER A 200 5.22 -10.37 -16.80
C SER A 200 6.40 -11.12 -16.18
N PRO A 201 6.21 -11.84 -15.07
CA PRO A 201 7.22 -12.81 -14.65
C PRO A 201 7.41 -13.87 -15.73
N GLU A 202 8.57 -14.53 -15.77
CA GLU A 202 8.94 -15.52 -16.81
C GLU A 202 7.88 -16.60 -17.05
N TRP A 203 7.08 -16.92 -16.04
CA TRP A 203 6.04 -17.93 -16.06
C TRP A 203 4.63 -17.43 -16.47
N GLY A 204 4.50 -16.20 -16.98
CA GLY A 204 3.20 -15.67 -17.42
C GLY A 204 3.28 -14.70 -18.61
N ILE A 205 2.23 -14.65 -19.43
CA ILE A 205 2.10 -13.76 -20.61
C ILE A 205 1.23 -12.53 -20.30
N HIS A 206 0.86 -12.33 -19.02
CA HIS A 206 -0.26 -11.48 -18.65
C HIS A 206 -0.09 -10.00 -19.02
N ALA A 207 1.13 -9.44 -18.93
CA ALA A 207 1.36 -8.01 -19.17
C ALA A 207 1.18 -7.57 -20.62
N LYS A 208 1.65 -8.37 -21.59
CA LYS A 208 1.53 -8.07 -23.03
C LYS A 208 0.06 -8.04 -23.43
N TYR A 209 -0.68 -9.07 -23.03
CA TYR A 209 -2.11 -9.15 -23.25
C TYR A 209 -2.85 -7.99 -22.57
N CYS A 210 -2.52 -7.70 -21.31
CA CYS A 210 -3.12 -6.63 -20.54
C CYS A 210 -2.98 -5.28 -21.25
N PHE A 211 -1.78 -4.96 -21.71
CA PHE A 211 -1.50 -3.76 -22.48
C PHE A 211 -2.27 -3.71 -23.80
N GLN A 212 -2.31 -4.81 -24.56
CA GLN A 212 -3.03 -4.89 -25.83
C GLN A 212 -4.54 -4.64 -25.65
N SER A 213 -5.16 -5.27 -24.66
CA SER A 213 -6.59 -5.07 -24.34
C SER A 213 -6.87 -3.61 -23.97
N TYR A 214 -5.99 -2.99 -23.18
CA TYR A 214 -6.11 -1.57 -22.84
C TYR A 214 -5.94 -0.67 -24.07
N LEU A 215 -4.95 -0.92 -24.92
CA LEU A 215 -4.72 -0.16 -26.15
C LEU A 215 -5.93 -0.22 -27.09
N GLU A 216 -6.56 -1.39 -27.24
CA GLU A 216 -7.76 -1.51 -28.08
C GLU A 216 -8.91 -0.65 -27.55
N MET A 217 -9.11 -0.66 -26.23
CA MET A 217 -10.12 0.17 -25.58
C MET A 217 -9.80 1.67 -25.68
N ILE A 218 -8.58 2.09 -25.34
CA ILE A 218 -8.19 3.50 -25.39
C ILE A 218 -8.21 4.04 -26.82
N GLY A 219 -7.69 3.27 -27.77
CA GLY A 219 -7.67 3.64 -29.18
C GLY A 219 -9.08 3.92 -29.71
N LYS A 220 -10.08 3.13 -29.30
CA LYS A 220 -11.48 3.36 -29.65
C LYS A 220 -12.10 4.52 -28.88
N ASN A 221 -12.00 4.52 -27.55
CA ASN A 221 -12.70 5.46 -26.66
C ASN A 221 -12.26 6.92 -26.88
N TYR A 222 -10.99 7.11 -27.22
CA TYR A 222 -10.39 8.43 -27.38
C TYR A 222 -10.11 8.80 -28.84
N SER A 223 -10.60 8.00 -29.80
CA SER A 223 -10.46 8.22 -31.26
C SER A 223 -10.99 9.56 -31.76
N LYS A 224 -11.88 10.22 -31.00
CA LYS A 224 -12.35 11.59 -31.29
C LYS A 224 -11.23 12.64 -31.25
N HIS A 225 -10.11 12.35 -30.60
CA HIS A 225 -8.97 13.25 -30.53
C HIS A 225 -8.05 13.00 -31.73
N LYS A 226 -7.85 14.03 -32.57
CA LYS A 226 -6.95 13.92 -33.74
C LYS A 226 -5.49 13.66 -33.34
N HIS A 227 -5.08 14.15 -32.17
CA HIS A 227 -3.77 13.88 -31.57
C HIS A 227 -3.99 13.32 -30.17
N PHE A 228 -3.41 12.15 -29.89
CA PHE A 228 -3.54 11.48 -28.61
C PHE A 228 -2.21 10.83 -28.21
N GLU A 229 -1.83 10.95 -26.94
CA GLU A 229 -0.58 10.36 -26.44
C GLU A 229 -0.86 9.28 -25.39
N ILE A 230 0.00 8.26 -25.32
CA ILE A 230 -0.05 7.22 -24.30
C ILE A 230 1.32 7.11 -23.65
N VAL A 231 1.41 7.47 -22.37
CA VAL A 231 2.60 7.27 -21.55
C VAL A 231 2.73 5.79 -21.22
N ILE A 232 3.89 5.20 -21.51
CA ILE A 232 4.18 3.77 -21.29
C ILE A 232 5.52 3.56 -20.56
N PRO A 233 5.68 2.48 -19.77
CA PRO A 233 6.96 2.14 -19.17
C PRO A 233 7.97 1.61 -20.20
N ASN A 234 9.27 1.82 -19.95
CA ASN A 234 10.35 1.46 -20.88
C ASN A 234 10.36 -0.01 -21.31
N TRP A 235 10.01 -0.94 -20.42
CA TRP A 235 9.99 -2.36 -20.74
C TRP A 235 9.02 -2.70 -21.89
N ILE A 236 7.97 -1.91 -22.11
CA ILE A 236 7.06 -2.11 -23.25
C ILE A 236 7.78 -1.76 -24.56
N LEU A 237 8.64 -0.73 -24.57
CA LEU A 237 9.48 -0.40 -25.71
C LEU A 237 10.48 -1.53 -26.00
N GLU A 238 11.15 -2.01 -24.96
CA GLU A 238 12.10 -3.14 -25.06
C GLU A 238 11.41 -4.38 -25.65
N GLU A 239 10.18 -4.67 -25.20
CA GLU A 239 9.38 -5.76 -25.73
C GLU A 239 8.99 -5.53 -27.20
N MET A 240 8.65 -4.30 -27.61
CA MET A 240 8.36 -3.99 -29.01
C MET A 240 9.60 -4.12 -29.91
N ASP A 241 10.76 -3.69 -29.44
CA ASP A 241 12.04 -3.80 -30.16
C ASP A 241 12.48 -5.28 -30.29
N GLY A 242 12.31 -6.06 -29.21
CA GLY A 242 12.72 -7.47 -29.14
C GLY A 242 11.73 -8.46 -29.75
N ASN A 243 10.45 -8.10 -29.91
CA ASN A 243 9.38 -9.01 -30.33
C ASN A 243 8.54 -8.46 -31.48
N LYS A 244 8.91 -8.86 -32.70
CA LYS A 244 8.21 -8.47 -33.94
C LYS A 244 6.71 -8.77 -33.91
N ALA A 245 6.29 -9.91 -33.35
CA ALA A 245 4.88 -10.27 -33.29
C ALA A 245 4.09 -9.32 -32.38
N PHE A 246 4.67 -8.94 -31.24
CA PHE A 246 4.09 -7.95 -30.34
C PHE A 246 4.00 -6.57 -31.00
N TYR A 247 5.09 -6.12 -31.64
CA TYR A 247 5.14 -4.86 -32.39
C TYR A 247 4.03 -4.77 -33.46
N TYR A 248 3.90 -5.78 -34.32
CA TYR A 248 2.87 -5.77 -35.37
C TYR A 248 1.45 -5.82 -34.80
N THR A 249 1.26 -6.49 -33.65
CA THR A 249 -0.03 -6.51 -32.97
C THR A 249 -0.40 -5.12 -32.45
N VAL A 250 0.53 -4.42 -31.80
CA VAL A 250 0.35 -3.03 -31.35
C VAL A 250 0.02 -2.12 -32.54
N LYS A 251 0.80 -2.20 -33.62
CA LYS A 251 0.56 -1.46 -34.87
C LYS A 251 -0.84 -1.69 -35.41
N LYS A 252 -1.28 -2.95 -35.47
CA LYS A 252 -2.60 -3.34 -35.98
C LYS A 252 -3.72 -2.79 -35.09
N ILE A 253 -3.59 -2.85 -33.77
CA ILE A 253 -4.61 -2.35 -32.83
C ILE A 253 -4.81 -0.84 -32.99
N LEU A 254 -3.72 -0.08 -32.97
CA LEU A 254 -3.77 1.37 -33.06
C LEU A 254 -4.20 1.85 -34.47
N GLY A 255 -3.74 1.16 -35.51
CA GLY A 255 -4.06 1.43 -36.91
C GLY A 255 -5.54 1.34 -37.27
N LYS A 256 -6.37 0.72 -36.41
CA LYS A 256 -7.84 0.71 -36.55
C LYS A 256 -8.44 2.12 -36.44
N ASN A 257 -7.87 2.98 -35.59
CA ASN A 257 -8.44 4.30 -35.26
C ASN A 257 -7.54 5.48 -35.66
N TYR A 258 -6.23 5.26 -35.78
CA TYR A 258 -5.25 6.30 -36.11
C TYR A 258 -4.46 5.91 -37.35
N LYS A 259 -4.20 6.86 -38.24
CA LYS A 259 -3.43 6.63 -39.47
C LYS A 259 -1.94 6.90 -39.33
N ASN A 260 -1.58 7.76 -38.39
CA ASN A 260 -0.19 8.00 -37.99
C ASN A 260 0.05 7.41 -36.60
N ILE A 261 1.15 6.68 -36.44
CA ILE A 261 1.54 6.07 -35.17
C ILE A 261 3.03 6.36 -34.95
N ASP A 262 3.33 7.02 -33.84
CA ASP A 262 4.70 7.33 -33.45
C ASP A 262 5.07 6.66 -32.13
N ILE A 263 6.37 6.45 -31.95
CA ILE A 263 6.99 6.10 -30.67
C ILE A 263 8.04 7.17 -30.36
N ILE A 264 8.03 7.69 -29.14
CA ILE A 264 9.12 8.53 -28.63
C ILE A 264 9.92 7.69 -27.64
N TYR A 265 11.16 7.40 -28.03
CA TYR A 265 12.14 6.70 -27.21
C TYR A 265 12.92 7.72 -26.35
N PRO A 266 13.33 7.35 -25.13
CA PRO A 266 14.19 8.20 -24.30
C PRO A 266 15.46 8.67 -25.02
N ASP A 267 16.12 7.74 -25.73
CA ASP A 267 17.47 7.98 -26.27
C ASP A 267 17.53 8.11 -27.80
N LYS A 268 16.48 7.66 -28.51
CA LYS A 268 16.48 7.57 -29.99
C LYS A 268 15.60 8.64 -30.66
N GLY A 269 14.88 9.45 -29.87
CA GLY A 269 13.93 10.43 -30.40
C GLY A 269 12.66 9.78 -30.96
N VAL A 270 12.09 10.39 -32.01
CA VAL A 270 10.80 9.98 -32.59
C VAL A 270 11.01 8.93 -33.68
N PHE A 271 10.26 7.84 -33.60
CA PHE A 271 10.19 6.78 -34.59
C PHE A 271 8.77 6.67 -35.16
N HIS A 272 8.65 6.76 -36.48
CA HIS A 272 7.37 6.66 -37.19
C HIS A 272 7.05 5.21 -37.54
N MET A 273 6.13 4.60 -36.78
CA MET A 273 5.67 3.22 -37.01
C MET A 273 4.72 3.14 -38.22
N MET A 274 3.91 4.17 -38.42
CA MET A 274 2.98 4.33 -39.54
C MET A 274 2.82 5.82 -39.84
N GLU A 275 2.84 6.18 -41.11
CA GLU A 275 2.67 7.56 -41.55
C GLU A 275 1.77 7.62 -42.78
N ASP A 276 0.85 8.57 -42.77
CA ASP A 276 -0.08 8.90 -43.84
C ASP A 276 -0.21 10.42 -43.90
N GLU A 277 0.48 11.03 -44.86
CA GLU A 277 0.54 12.49 -45.02
C GLU A 277 -0.84 13.12 -45.28
N THR A 278 -1.80 12.33 -45.78
CA THR A 278 -3.15 12.82 -46.12
C THR A 278 -4.09 12.85 -44.93
N ASN A 279 -3.80 12.07 -43.88
CA ASN A 279 -4.64 11.96 -42.70
C ASN A 279 -3.95 12.56 -41.47
N LYS A 280 -4.68 13.40 -40.72
CA LYS A 280 -4.12 14.10 -39.55
C LYS A 280 -4.28 13.35 -38.23
N THR A 281 -4.90 12.15 -38.20
CA THR A 281 -5.04 11.40 -36.96
C THR A 281 -3.71 10.77 -36.56
N ARG A 282 -3.24 11.07 -35.35
CA ARG A 282 -1.95 10.66 -34.82
C ARG A 282 -2.07 10.16 -33.39
N ILE A 283 -1.47 9.01 -33.13
CA ILE A 283 -1.28 8.50 -31.77
C ILE A 283 0.21 8.31 -31.48
N VAL A 284 0.64 8.73 -30.30
CA VAL A 284 2.05 8.71 -29.89
C VAL A 284 2.22 7.86 -28.65
N LEU A 285 3.07 6.84 -28.72
CA LEU A 285 3.52 6.07 -27.56
C LEU A 285 4.76 6.76 -26.95
N ARG A 286 4.66 7.19 -25.70
CA ARG A 286 5.66 8.00 -24.99
C ARG A 286 6.38 7.16 -23.94
N GLY A 287 7.51 6.56 -24.32
CA GLY A 287 8.36 5.83 -23.37
C GLY A 287 9.49 6.67 -22.78
N ASP A 288 9.65 7.90 -23.24
CA ASP A 288 10.60 8.91 -22.76
C ASP A 288 10.20 9.56 -21.43
N ILE A 289 8.97 9.35 -20.96
CA ILE A 289 8.43 10.02 -19.78
C ILE A 289 8.68 9.24 -18.49
N LEU A 290 8.57 7.91 -18.48
CA LEU A 290 8.69 7.11 -17.25
C LEU A 290 10.06 6.44 -17.15
N PRO A 291 10.62 6.25 -15.94
CA PRO A 291 10.03 6.51 -14.61
C PRO A 291 10.11 7.97 -14.15
N GLN A 292 9.29 8.35 -13.16
CA GLN A 292 9.27 9.70 -12.56
C GLN A 292 9.24 9.64 -11.04
N LYS A 293 9.68 10.71 -10.38
CA LYS A 293 9.47 10.89 -8.93
C LYS A 293 7.97 10.85 -8.60
N ARG A 294 7.61 10.32 -7.43
CA ARG A 294 6.21 10.03 -7.05
C ARG A 294 5.27 11.24 -7.20
N ASP A 295 5.71 12.44 -6.84
CA ASP A 295 4.93 13.68 -6.94
C ASP A 295 4.62 14.07 -8.40
N ILE A 296 5.63 13.96 -9.28
CA ILE A 296 5.47 14.16 -10.71
C ILE A 296 4.58 13.06 -11.30
N PHE A 297 4.81 11.81 -10.92
CA PHE A 297 4.03 10.65 -11.37
C PHE A 297 2.53 10.80 -11.03
N ILE A 298 2.19 11.22 -9.81
CA ILE A 298 0.82 11.51 -9.42
C ILE A 298 0.22 12.65 -10.25
N SER A 299 1.01 13.69 -10.54
CA SER A 299 0.57 14.80 -11.39
C SER A 299 0.27 14.33 -12.83
N ILE A 300 1.09 13.43 -13.37
CA ILE A 300 0.86 12.78 -14.68
C ILE A 300 -0.46 12.00 -14.68
N MET A 301 -0.71 11.17 -13.66
CA MET A 301 -1.95 10.40 -13.52
C MET A 301 -3.19 11.29 -13.36
N LYS A 302 -3.09 12.37 -12.59
CA LYS A 302 -4.17 13.36 -12.43
C LYS A 302 -4.57 13.96 -13.77
N ASP A 303 -3.57 14.42 -14.51
CA ASP A 303 -3.76 15.20 -15.71
C ASP A 303 -4.08 14.38 -16.97
N SER A 304 -3.95 13.06 -16.90
CA SER A 304 -4.34 12.14 -17.98
C SER A 304 -5.86 12.15 -18.22
N VAL A 305 -6.30 11.39 -19.22
CA VAL A 305 -7.72 11.07 -19.43
C VAL A 305 -8.29 10.21 -18.30
N GLN A 306 -9.59 9.89 -18.38
CA GLN A 306 -10.31 9.20 -17.31
C GLN A 306 -9.76 7.78 -17.06
N ASP A 307 -9.42 7.06 -18.12
CA ASP A 307 -8.95 5.69 -18.06
C ASP A 307 -7.44 5.62 -17.81
N ILE A 308 -7.01 4.84 -16.82
CA ILE A 308 -5.59 4.63 -16.48
C ILE A 308 -5.37 3.14 -16.25
N LEU A 309 -4.30 2.57 -16.81
CA LEU A 309 -3.90 1.19 -16.56
C LEU A 309 -2.72 1.14 -15.60
N VAL A 310 -2.85 0.44 -14.47
CA VAL A 310 -1.78 0.29 -13.49
C VAL A 310 -1.60 -1.13 -12.95
N THR A 311 -0.45 -1.37 -12.34
CA THR A 311 -0.18 -2.51 -11.45
C THR A 311 0.23 -2.00 -10.08
N GLY A 312 -0.01 -2.83 -9.07
CA GLY A 312 0.51 -2.65 -7.73
C GLY A 312 -0.45 -1.88 -6.82
N ASP A 313 -0.50 -2.33 -5.57
CA ASP A 313 -1.45 -1.86 -4.57
C ASP A 313 -1.30 -0.35 -4.34
N GLN A 314 -0.06 0.17 -4.31
CA GLN A 314 0.22 1.58 -4.08
C GLN A 314 -0.20 2.48 -5.26
N SER A 315 0.03 2.04 -6.51
CA SER A 315 -0.40 2.81 -7.69
C SER A 315 -1.92 2.95 -7.72
N PHE A 316 -2.62 1.88 -7.36
CA PHE A 316 -4.07 1.85 -7.25
C PHE A 316 -4.58 2.85 -6.19
N THR A 317 -4.01 2.82 -4.98
CA THR A 317 -4.43 3.73 -3.91
C THR A 317 -4.03 5.18 -4.16
N ASP A 318 -2.91 5.42 -4.84
CA ASP A 318 -2.49 6.76 -5.27
C ASP A 318 -3.49 7.38 -6.25
N ILE A 319 -4.02 6.61 -7.21
CA ILE A 319 -5.04 7.11 -8.14
C ILE A 319 -6.35 7.43 -7.43
N ILE A 320 -6.80 6.54 -6.55
CA ILE A 320 -8.03 6.77 -5.77
C ILE A 320 -7.89 8.01 -4.90
N SER A 321 -6.72 8.21 -4.32
CA SER A 321 -6.39 9.37 -3.48
C SER A 321 -6.36 10.68 -4.27
N CYS A 322 -5.65 10.71 -5.40
CA CYS A 322 -5.49 11.94 -6.18
C CYS A 322 -6.73 12.30 -7.01
N CYS A 323 -7.48 11.28 -7.44
CA CYS A 323 -8.23 11.38 -8.68
C CYS A 323 -9.50 10.52 -8.66
N ARG A 324 -10.43 10.82 -7.74
CA ARG A 324 -11.68 10.07 -7.49
C ARG A 324 -12.62 9.90 -8.71
N GLY A 325 -12.38 10.59 -9.83
CA GLY A 325 -13.15 10.43 -11.07
C GLY A 325 -12.54 9.46 -12.10
N LYS A 326 -11.35 8.91 -11.83
CA LYS A 326 -10.63 8.04 -12.76
C LYS A 326 -11.22 6.63 -12.78
N ARG A 327 -11.17 6.01 -13.96
CA ARG A 327 -11.42 4.59 -14.17
C ARG A 327 -10.09 3.86 -14.15
N VAL A 328 -9.84 3.19 -13.04
CA VAL A 328 -8.62 2.40 -12.88
C VAL A 328 -8.84 1.05 -13.56
N TRP A 329 -7.91 0.70 -14.44
CA TRP A 329 -7.71 -0.64 -14.98
C TRP A 329 -6.50 -1.23 -14.28
N TYR A 330 -6.56 -2.49 -13.92
CA TYR A 330 -5.60 -3.14 -13.05
C TYR A 330 -5.05 -4.40 -13.69
N GLN A 331 -3.73 -4.45 -13.87
CA GLN A 331 -3.05 -5.70 -14.16
C GLN A 331 -2.97 -6.50 -12.85
N ILE A 332 -3.60 -7.67 -12.83
CA ILE A 332 -3.55 -8.55 -11.66
C ILE A 332 -2.17 -9.22 -11.64
N ALA A 333 -1.33 -8.80 -10.69
CA ALA A 333 -0.07 -9.48 -10.45
C ALA A 333 -0.33 -10.87 -9.80
N PRO A 334 0.36 -11.94 -10.23
CA PRO A 334 0.08 -13.29 -9.72
C PRO A 334 0.28 -13.47 -8.21
N TRP A 335 1.18 -12.70 -7.59
CA TRP A 335 1.43 -12.70 -6.15
C TRP A 335 0.48 -11.79 -5.35
N LYS A 336 -0.47 -11.11 -6.01
CA LYS A 336 -1.49 -10.23 -5.40
C LYS A 336 -2.92 -10.59 -5.83
N LYS A 337 -3.16 -11.88 -6.13
CA LYS A 337 -4.49 -12.38 -6.52
C LYS A 337 -5.54 -12.12 -5.45
N ASP A 338 -5.20 -12.24 -4.17
CA ASP A 338 -6.16 -12.05 -3.07
C ASP A 338 -6.61 -10.60 -2.94
N PHE A 339 -5.71 -9.64 -3.11
CA PHE A 339 -6.08 -8.23 -3.18
C PHE A 339 -7.01 -7.97 -4.38
N ALA A 340 -6.66 -8.47 -5.57
CA ALA A 340 -7.51 -8.33 -6.76
C ALA A 340 -8.89 -8.99 -6.60
N ASN A 341 -8.96 -10.16 -5.96
CA ASN A 341 -10.21 -10.86 -5.70
C ASN A 341 -11.11 -10.08 -4.73
N ASN A 342 -10.54 -9.52 -3.66
CA ASN A 342 -11.28 -8.71 -2.70
C ASN A 342 -11.71 -7.37 -3.32
N LEU A 343 -10.83 -6.73 -4.09
CA LEU A 343 -11.20 -5.56 -4.89
C LEU A 343 -12.38 -5.89 -5.80
N PHE A 344 -12.35 -6.97 -6.57
CA PHE A 344 -13.48 -7.35 -7.42
C PHE A 344 -14.80 -7.54 -6.64
N LYS A 345 -14.76 -8.20 -5.48
CA LYS A 345 -15.97 -8.47 -4.68
C LYS A 345 -16.59 -7.20 -4.10
N HIS A 346 -15.75 -6.24 -3.72
CA HIS A 346 -16.17 -5.08 -2.92
C HIS A 346 -16.18 -3.77 -3.71
N MET A 347 -15.61 -3.74 -4.91
CA MET A 347 -15.60 -2.56 -5.74
C MET A 347 -16.82 -2.45 -6.65
N PRO A 348 -17.22 -1.21 -7.02
CA PRO A 348 -18.29 -0.99 -8.00
C PRO A 348 -17.89 -1.34 -9.45
N ASN A 349 -16.68 -1.84 -9.70
CA ASN A 349 -16.22 -2.21 -11.04
C ASN A 349 -16.22 -3.73 -11.25
N LYS A 350 -17.29 -4.23 -11.89
CA LYS A 350 -17.49 -5.65 -12.23
C LYS A 350 -16.41 -6.24 -13.15
N TYR A 351 -15.60 -5.42 -13.82
CA TYR A 351 -14.61 -5.89 -14.78
C TYR A 351 -13.31 -6.39 -14.13
N PHE A 352 -13.14 -6.23 -12.81
CA PHE A 352 -12.00 -6.81 -12.08
C PHE A 352 -12.05 -8.33 -11.90
N LYS A 353 -13.13 -9.01 -12.34
CA LYS A 353 -13.34 -10.44 -12.12
C LYS A 353 -12.23 -11.35 -12.67
N SER A 354 -11.59 -10.94 -13.77
CA SER A 354 -10.65 -11.81 -14.48
C SER A 354 -9.43 -11.06 -14.99
N PHE A 355 -8.33 -11.79 -15.19
CA PHE A 355 -7.16 -11.30 -15.92
C PHE A 355 -7.50 -10.72 -17.29
N LYS A 356 -8.58 -11.19 -17.94
CA LYS A 356 -8.96 -10.74 -19.28
C LYS A 356 -9.59 -9.34 -19.27
N THR A 357 -10.47 -9.09 -18.31
CA THR A 357 -11.31 -7.89 -18.25
C THR A 357 -10.75 -6.78 -17.38
N SER A 358 -9.90 -7.13 -16.41
CA SER A 358 -9.30 -6.17 -15.45
C SER A 358 -8.38 -5.15 -16.09
N CYS A 359 -7.84 -5.47 -17.27
CA CYS A 359 -6.93 -4.62 -18.03
C CYS A 359 -7.59 -3.65 -19.00
N GLY A 360 -8.92 -3.70 -19.15
CA GLY A 360 -9.64 -2.91 -20.15
C GLY A 360 -10.57 -3.78 -20.98
N THR A 361 -11.74 -3.25 -21.29
CA THR A 361 -12.71 -3.93 -22.17
C THR A 361 -13.58 -2.93 -22.91
N LEU A 362 -13.89 -3.24 -24.18
CA LEU A 362 -14.83 -2.46 -25.00
C LEU A 362 -16.27 -2.46 -24.45
N GLN A 363 -16.59 -3.33 -23.49
CA GLN A 363 -17.90 -3.36 -22.85
C GLN A 363 -18.07 -2.29 -21.75
N SER A 364 -17.00 -1.57 -21.41
CA SER A 364 -16.97 -0.67 -20.25
C SER A 364 -16.95 0.82 -20.56
N VAL A 365 -17.01 1.19 -21.84
CA VAL A 365 -16.80 2.56 -22.35
C VAL A 365 -17.68 3.60 -21.66
N ASP A 366 -18.89 3.21 -21.24
CA ASP A 366 -19.86 4.08 -20.58
C ASP A 366 -20.04 3.81 -19.07
N THR A 367 -19.14 3.03 -18.46
CA THR A 367 -19.27 2.69 -17.04
C THR A 367 -18.77 3.84 -16.18
N ASN A 368 -19.64 4.39 -15.32
CA ASN A 368 -19.24 5.31 -14.26
C ASN A 368 -19.05 4.53 -12.95
N ILE A 369 -17.92 4.74 -12.27
CA ILE A 369 -17.58 4.03 -11.03
C ILE A 369 -17.74 5.01 -9.87
N ASP A 370 -18.77 4.82 -9.03
CA ASP A 370 -18.95 5.62 -7.81
C ASP A 370 -18.13 5.02 -6.65
N TRP A 371 -17.03 5.70 -6.32
CA TRP A 371 -16.12 5.30 -5.25
C TRP A 371 -16.61 5.68 -3.85
N LYS A 372 -17.69 6.45 -3.71
CA LYS A 372 -18.09 7.04 -2.42
C LYS A 372 -18.38 5.99 -1.35
N ASN A 373 -19.16 4.96 -1.69
CA ASN A 373 -19.50 3.90 -0.74
C ASN A 373 -18.27 3.05 -0.40
N PHE A 374 -17.48 2.70 -1.41
CA PHE A 374 -16.23 1.96 -1.22
C PHE A 374 -15.28 2.70 -0.28
N LEU A 375 -15.07 4.00 -0.48
CA LEU A 375 -14.22 4.82 0.36
C LEU A 375 -14.79 4.98 1.78
N LYS A 376 -16.11 5.09 1.94
CA LYS A 376 -16.71 5.14 3.28
C LYS A 376 -16.45 3.86 4.08
N GLU A 377 -16.48 2.71 3.41
CA GLU A 377 -16.30 1.40 4.04
C GLU A 377 -14.83 1.06 4.28
N TYR A 378 -13.97 1.38 3.30
CA TYR A 378 -12.56 0.96 3.26
C TYR A 378 -11.57 2.13 3.36
N ASP A 379 -11.86 3.16 4.16
CA ASP A 379 -10.88 4.22 4.49
C ASP A 379 -10.16 3.90 5.81
N PHE A 380 -8.87 3.56 5.69
CA PHE A 380 -8.02 3.27 6.84
C PHE A 380 -7.95 4.41 7.85
N ARG A 381 -8.13 5.67 7.41
CA ARG A 381 -8.04 6.83 8.30
C ARG A 381 -9.12 6.84 9.36
N ILE A 382 -10.26 6.21 9.08
CA ILE A 382 -11.37 6.10 10.03
C ILE A 382 -11.11 4.93 10.98
N HIS A 383 -10.98 3.72 10.43
CA HIS A 383 -10.91 2.49 11.22
C HIS A 383 -9.57 2.33 11.93
N GLY A 384 -8.47 2.66 11.24
CA GLY A 384 -7.12 2.64 11.80
C GLY A 384 -6.95 3.64 12.93
N LYS A 385 -7.51 4.86 12.80
CA LYS A 385 -7.53 5.85 13.89
C LYS A 385 -8.33 5.37 15.09
N LYS A 386 -9.53 4.79 14.88
CA LYS A 386 -10.33 4.22 15.98
C LYS A 386 -9.53 3.16 16.75
N ARG A 387 -8.84 2.26 16.04
CA ARG A 387 -8.00 1.24 16.69
C ARG A 387 -6.80 1.84 17.42
N PHE A 388 -6.12 2.81 16.80
CA PHE A 388 -4.98 3.47 17.44
C PHE A 388 -5.38 4.26 18.69
N ASP A 389 -6.51 4.98 18.66
CA ASP A 389 -7.08 5.66 19.84
C ASP A 389 -7.33 4.66 20.99
N SER A 390 -7.79 3.45 20.66
CA SER A 390 -8.06 2.38 21.64
C SER A 390 -6.77 1.82 22.26
N ILE A 391 -5.72 1.68 21.46
CA ILE A 391 -4.37 1.31 21.92
C ILE A 391 -3.83 2.35 22.91
N LEU A 392 -3.96 3.64 22.60
CA LEU A 392 -3.47 4.70 23.47
C LEU A 392 -4.20 4.75 24.82
N LYS A 393 -5.52 4.57 24.82
CA LYS A 393 -6.32 4.44 26.05
C LYS A 393 -5.89 3.22 26.86
N GLY A 394 -5.74 2.07 26.20
CA GLY A 394 -5.28 0.83 26.85
C GLY A 394 -3.92 0.99 27.50
N ARG A 395 -2.97 1.66 26.83
CA ARG A 395 -1.65 1.97 27.41
C ARG A 395 -1.77 2.81 28.69
N GLU A 396 -2.55 3.88 28.69
CA GLU A 396 -2.73 4.70 29.88
C GLU A 396 -3.37 3.94 31.04
N GLN A 397 -4.34 3.07 30.73
CA GLN A 397 -5.01 2.22 31.70
C GLN A 397 -4.03 1.22 32.30
N MET A 398 -3.23 0.55 31.47
CA MET A 398 -2.19 -0.39 31.90
C MET A 398 -1.19 0.26 32.87
N MET A 399 -0.86 1.55 32.70
CA MET A 399 0.03 2.25 33.62
C MET A 399 -0.57 2.41 35.02
N LYS A 400 -1.89 2.60 35.11
CA LYS A 400 -2.64 2.88 36.35
C LYS A 400 -3.17 1.62 37.05
N THR A 401 -3.37 0.54 36.29
CA THR A 401 -4.14 -0.62 36.73
C THR A 401 -3.26 -1.86 36.93
N PRO A 402 -3.08 -2.35 38.17
CA PRO A 402 -2.19 -3.48 38.47
C PRO A 402 -2.54 -4.79 37.74
N TYR A 403 -3.82 -5.16 37.67
CA TYR A 403 -4.22 -6.42 37.02
C TYR A 403 -3.97 -6.44 35.52
N LEU A 404 -3.86 -5.28 34.84
CA LEU A 404 -3.47 -5.22 33.42
C LEU A 404 -1.98 -5.50 33.23
N LYS A 405 -1.15 -5.14 34.21
CA LYS A 405 0.28 -5.52 34.22
C LYS A 405 0.42 -7.02 34.49
N GLU A 406 -0.40 -7.57 35.37
CA GLU A 406 -0.45 -9.01 35.61
C GLU A 406 -0.96 -9.78 34.38
N LEU A 407 -1.98 -9.27 33.69
CA LEU A 407 -2.46 -9.81 32.42
C LEU A 407 -1.32 -9.89 31.38
N LEU A 408 -0.56 -8.80 31.20
CA LEU A 408 0.60 -8.81 30.32
C LEU A 408 1.61 -9.88 30.73
N ASN A 409 1.93 -9.96 32.02
CA ASN A 409 2.86 -10.96 32.56
C ASN A 409 2.39 -12.39 32.29
N ILE A 410 1.09 -12.67 32.43
CA ILE A 410 0.49 -13.97 32.11
C ILE A 410 0.68 -14.29 30.62
N ILE A 411 0.40 -13.35 29.74
CA ILE A 411 0.50 -13.52 28.29
C ILE A 411 1.95 -13.70 27.84
N GLU A 412 2.92 -13.01 28.44
CA GLU A 412 4.32 -13.15 28.04
C GLU A 412 4.98 -14.45 28.52
N HIS A 413 4.51 -15.02 29.64
CA HIS A 413 5.15 -16.18 30.28
C HIS A 413 4.33 -17.47 30.18
N SER A 414 3.20 -17.46 29.50
CA SER A 414 2.46 -18.69 29.20
C SER A 414 2.85 -19.21 27.83
N ARG A 415 2.92 -20.54 27.69
CA ARG A 415 3.27 -21.20 26.42
C ARG A 415 2.03 -21.55 25.59
N TYR A 416 0.91 -21.81 26.26
CA TYR A 416 -0.31 -22.32 25.66
C TYR A 416 -1.52 -21.47 26.09
N LEU A 417 -2.51 -21.38 25.20
CA LEU A 417 -3.72 -20.58 25.40
C LEU A 417 -4.48 -21.04 26.65
N GLU A 418 -4.64 -22.34 26.83
CA GLU A 418 -5.34 -22.94 27.98
C GLU A 418 -4.68 -22.56 29.30
N THR A 419 -3.34 -22.53 29.32
CA THR A 419 -2.57 -22.15 30.51
C THR A 419 -2.76 -20.66 30.83
N ALA A 420 -2.71 -19.80 29.80
CA ALA A 420 -2.96 -18.37 29.96
C ALA A 420 -4.40 -18.12 30.46
N LEU A 421 -5.40 -18.76 29.86
CA LEU A 421 -6.80 -18.62 30.24
C LEU A 421 -7.07 -19.05 31.70
N LYS A 422 -6.43 -20.13 32.16
CA LYS A 422 -6.55 -20.57 33.56
C LYS A 422 -6.05 -19.49 34.53
N LYS A 423 -4.91 -18.87 34.23
CA LYS A 423 -4.34 -17.77 35.04
C LYS A 423 -5.18 -16.50 34.95
N ILE A 424 -5.66 -16.12 33.75
CA ILE A 424 -6.52 -14.93 33.54
C ILE A 424 -7.81 -15.03 34.36
N LYS A 425 -8.41 -16.23 34.47
CA LYS A 425 -9.60 -16.45 35.31
C LYS A 425 -9.36 -16.13 36.79
N GLN A 426 -8.12 -16.27 37.26
CA GLN A 426 -7.71 -16.06 38.65
C GLN A 426 -7.30 -14.62 38.96
N LEU A 427 -7.22 -13.73 37.97
CA LEU A 427 -6.96 -12.30 38.19
C LEU A 427 -7.98 -11.71 39.17
N LYS A 428 -7.52 -10.82 40.06
CA LYS A 428 -8.29 -10.16 41.11
C LYS A 428 -8.17 -8.64 41.03
#